data_AF-A0A0B1TU29-F1
#
_entry.id   AF-A0A0B1TU29-F1
#
_cell.length_a   1.000
_cell.length_b   1.000
_cell.length_c   1.000
_cell.angle_alpha   90.00
_cell.angle_beta   90.00
_cell.angle_gamma   90.00
#
_symmetry.space_group_name_H-M   'P 1'
#
loop_
_entity.id
_entity.type
_entity.pdbx_description
1 polymer ?
#
loop_
_entity_poly.entity_id
_entity_poly.type
_entity_poly.pdbx_seq_one_letter_code
_entity_poly.pdbx_strand_id
1 'polypeptide(L)'
;MAMADRMLLHICCGPCAIAPLLRLTEAGLDVVGLFANDNIQPAAEWLRRRDGAARVAARFGIELFIDDYHPVPHMVRSLADPAGRCRPCWAERLDRTAAKARELGCRAFTSSLLYSKYQDHAAITALGQEAADRHGLPFAYADYRVHWDEGIALSREWDIYRQPYCGCILSELDRYAKKLRRPPDIG
;
A
#
# COMPACT_ATOMS: atom_id res chain seq x y z
N MET A 1 -2.93 -30.60 -11.22
CA MET A 1 -2.38 -29.27 -11.55
C MET A 1 -1.56 -28.83 -10.37
N ALA A 2 -0.25 -28.60 -10.53
CA ALA A 2 0.58 -28.09 -9.46
C ALA A 2 -0.06 -26.81 -8.92
N MET A 3 -0.25 -26.70 -7.61
CA MET A 3 -0.69 -25.47 -6.96
C MET A 3 0.29 -24.38 -7.40
N ALA A 4 -0.14 -23.46 -8.26
CA ALA A 4 0.66 -22.32 -8.65
C ALA A 4 1.14 -21.61 -7.36
N ASP A 5 2.38 -21.10 -7.37
CA ASP A 5 2.95 -20.35 -6.25
C ASP A 5 2.29 -18.97 -6.13
N ARG A 6 0.99 -18.99 -5.83
CA ARG A 6 0.14 -17.81 -5.82
C ARG A 6 0.47 -16.94 -4.61
N MET A 7 0.77 -15.68 -4.84
CA MET A 7 1.12 -14.69 -3.83
C MET A 7 0.16 -13.51 -3.88
N LEU A 8 -0.35 -13.09 -2.72
CA LEU A 8 -1.14 -11.85 -2.62
C LEU A 8 -0.21 -10.66 -2.35
N LEU A 9 -0.26 -9.65 -3.22
CA LEU A 9 0.38 -8.36 -2.99
C LEU A 9 -0.65 -7.37 -2.46
N HIS A 10 -0.44 -6.85 -1.26
CA HIS A 10 -1.14 -5.65 -0.81
C HIS A 10 -0.67 -4.42 -1.60
N ILE A 11 -1.61 -3.63 -2.08
CA ILE A 11 -1.39 -2.45 -2.90
C ILE A 11 -1.96 -1.21 -2.19
N CYS A 12 -1.07 -0.29 -1.82
CA CYS A 12 -1.47 0.98 -1.18
C CYS A 12 -1.92 2.06 -2.17
N CYS A 13 -1.45 1.98 -3.41
CA CYS A 13 -1.73 2.85 -4.55
C CYS A 13 -1.00 2.31 -5.79
N GLY A 14 -1.40 2.78 -6.98
CA GLY A 14 -0.77 2.44 -8.26
C GLY A 14 0.77 2.55 -8.27
N PRO A 15 1.38 3.72 -8.04
CA PRO A 15 2.81 3.90 -8.23
C PRO A 15 3.67 3.06 -7.27
N CYS A 16 3.17 2.76 -6.07
CA CYS A 16 3.90 1.88 -5.14
C CYS A 16 3.83 0.40 -5.53
N ALA A 17 2.86 -0.01 -6.34
CA ALA A 17 2.73 -1.39 -6.78
C ALA A 17 3.64 -1.74 -7.97
N ILE A 18 4.12 -0.74 -8.72
CA ILE A 18 4.86 -0.96 -9.98
C ILE A 18 6.11 -1.82 -9.76
N ALA A 19 7.05 -1.38 -8.93
CA ALA A 19 8.29 -2.12 -8.72
C ALA A 19 8.07 -3.50 -8.06
N PRO A 20 7.20 -3.64 -7.02
CA PRO A 20 6.85 -4.95 -6.50
C PRO A 20 6.28 -5.90 -7.56
N LEU A 21 5.30 -5.45 -8.35
CA LEU A 21 4.70 -6.28 -9.40
C LEU A 21 5.71 -6.65 -10.47
N LEU A 22 6.55 -5.71 -10.91
CA LEU A 22 7.59 -5.97 -11.89
C LEU A 22 8.52 -7.10 -11.41
N ARG A 23 9.04 -7.00 -10.18
CA ARG A 23 9.95 -8.00 -9.63
C ARG A 23 9.29 -9.35 -9.38
N LEU A 24 8.06 -9.37 -8.88
CA LEU A 24 7.34 -10.62 -8.61
C LEU A 24 6.94 -11.34 -9.91
N THR A 25 6.51 -10.60 -10.93
CA THR A 25 6.13 -11.17 -12.23
C THR A 25 7.35 -11.66 -13.03
N GLU A 26 8.47 -10.93 -13.01
CA GLU A 26 9.73 -11.39 -13.61
C GLU A 26 10.30 -12.63 -12.93
N ALA A 27 10.03 -12.81 -11.63
CA ALA A 27 10.36 -14.03 -10.90
C ALA A 27 9.43 -15.22 -11.25
N GLY A 28 8.44 -15.03 -12.12
CA GLY A 28 7.53 -16.07 -12.59
C GLY A 28 6.43 -16.44 -11.57
N LEU A 29 6.17 -15.58 -10.57
CA LEU A 29 5.13 -15.83 -9.57
C LEU A 29 3.72 -15.54 -10.11
N ASP A 30 2.74 -16.33 -9.68
CA ASP A 30 1.32 -16.03 -9.89
C ASP A 30 0.89 -14.97 -8.86
N VAL A 31 0.81 -13.71 -9.28
CA VAL A 31 0.51 -12.61 -8.36
C VAL A 31 -0.94 -12.18 -8.50
N VAL A 32 -1.63 -12.04 -7.37
CA VAL A 32 -2.92 -11.36 -7.26
C VAL A 32 -2.76 -10.12 -6.37
N GLY A 33 -3.53 -9.08 -6.64
CA GLY A 33 -3.47 -7.81 -5.91
C GLY A 33 -4.64 -7.63 -4.95
N LEU A 34 -4.38 -6.97 -3.82
CA LEU A 34 -5.42 -6.44 -2.93
C LEU A 34 -5.21 -4.95 -2.71
N PHE A 35 -6.14 -4.12 -3.16
CA PHE A 35 -6.21 -2.71 -2.77
C PHE A 35 -7.02 -2.56 -1.48
N ALA A 36 -6.33 -2.35 -0.35
CA ALA A 36 -6.95 -2.18 0.96
C ALA A 36 -6.26 -1.06 1.74
N ASN A 37 -6.97 0.05 1.98
CA ASN A 37 -6.41 1.19 2.72
C ASN A 37 -7.48 2.20 3.18
N ASP A 38 -8.08 1.97 4.35
CA ASP A 38 -9.06 2.87 4.97
C ASP A 38 -8.49 4.21 5.42
N ASN A 39 -7.16 4.32 5.47
CA ASN A 39 -6.49 5.54 5.89
C ASN A 39 -6.50 6.64 4.82
N ILE A 40 -6.81 6.32 3.57
CA ILE A 40 -6.75 7.32 2.49
C ILE A 40 -7.90 8.30 2.68
N GLN A 41 -7.56 9.58 2.77
CA GLN A 41 -8.48 10.70 2.87
C GLN A 41 -8.01 11.84 1.96
N PRO A 42 -8.94 12.64 1.40
CA PRO A 42 -10.39 12.42 1.41
C PRO A 42 -10.82 11.27 0.48
N ALA A 43 -12.11 10.95 0.41
CA ALA A 43 -12.64 9.89 -0.46
C ALA A 43 -12.22 10.05 -1.94
N ALA A 44 -12.08 11.30 -2.42
CA ALA A 44 -11.58 11.57 -3.77
C ALA A 44 -10.15 11.04 -3.99
N GLU A 45 -9.27 11.13 -2.98
CA GLU A 45 -7.92 10.56 -3.05
C GLU A 45 -7.98 9.03 -3.06
N TRP A 46 -8.89 8.42 -2.29
CA TRP A 46 -9.09 6.97 -2.27
C TRP A 46 -9.47 6.45 -3.66
N LEU A 47 -10.44 7.11 -4.33
CA LEU A 47 -10.84 6.77 -5.69
C LEU A 47 -9.67 6.86 -6.67
N ARG A 48 -8.89 7.94 -6.64
CA ARG A 48 -7.72 8.10 -7.53
C ARG A 48 -6.66 7.03 -7.31
N ARG A 49 -6.42 6.62 -6.06
CA ARG A 49 -5.45 5.58 -5.74
C ARG A 49 -5.95 4.19 -6.11
N ARG A 50 -7.23 3.91 -5.92
CA ARG A 50 -7.90 2.68 -6.38
C ARG A 50 -7.79 2.56 -7.90
N ASP A 51 -8.15 3.61 -8.62
CA ASP A 51 -8.14 3.61 -10.09
C ASP A 51 -6.71 3.50 -10.63
N GLY A 52 -5.75 4.18 -9.99
CA GLY A 52 -4.33 4.00 -10.28
C GLY A 52 -3.84 2.57 -10.03
N ALA A 53 -4.28 1.93 -8.94
CA ALA A 53 -3.96 0.53 -8.67
C ALA A 53 -4.57 -0.42 -9.72
N ALA A 54 -5.83 -0.19 -10.12
CA ALA A 54 -6.50 -0.96 -11.15
C ALA A 54 -5.81 -0.83 -12.52
N ARG A 55 -5.37 0.38 -12.90
CA ARG A 55 -4.59 0.60 -14.13
C ARG A 55 -3.27 -0.15 -14.13
N VAL A 56 -2.56 -0.15 -12.99
CA VAL A 56 -1.31 -0.91 -12.86
C VAL A 56 -1.57 -2.42 -12.91
N ALA A 57 -2.57 -2.92 -12.18
CA ALA A 57 -2.95 -4.33 -12.21
C ALA A 57 -3.29 -4.82 -13.63
N ALA A 58 -4.10 -4.05 -14.38
CA ALA A 58 -4.45 -4.34 -15.76
C ALA A 58 -3.22 -4.40 -16.68
N ARG A 59 -2.24 -3.52 -16.48
CA ARG A 59 -0.99 -3.52 -17.26
C ARG A 59 -0.15 -4.77 -17.03
N PHE A 60 -0.15 -5.31 -15.82
CA PHE A 60 0.52 -6.58 -15.48
C PHE A 60 -0.33 -7.81 -15.78
N GLY A 61 -1.59 -7.63 -16.19
CA GLY A 61 -2.52 -8.75 -16.44
C GLY A 61 -2.89 -9.52 -15.17
N ILE A 62 -2.84 -8.90 -13.99
CA ILE A 62 -3.17 -9.55 -12.72
C ILE A 62 -4.58 -9.20 -12.25
N GLU A 63 -5.19 -10.12 -11.49
CA GLU A 63 -6.45 -9.86 -10.80
C GLU A 63 -6.23 -8.87 -9.63
N LEU A 64 -7.16 -7.93 -9.47
CA LEU A 64 -7.16 -6.97 -8.35
C LEU A 64 -8.45 -7.04 -7.58
N PHE A 65 -8.35 -7.45 -6.32
CA PHE A 65 -9.41 -7.33 -5.34
C PHE A 65 -9.40 -5.91 -4.74
N ILE A 66 -10.57 -5.33 -4.56
CA ILE A 66 -10.75 -4.03 -3.92
C ILE A 66 -11.49 -4.27 -2.62
N ASP A 67 -10.86 -3.92 -1.49
CA ASP A 67 -11.47 -4.03 -0.17
C ASP A 67 -12.51 -2.93 0.05
N ASP A 68 -13.44 -3.17 0.97
CA ASP A 68 -14.42 -2.17 1.38
C ASP A 68 -13.72 -0.96 2.01
N TYR A 69 -14.31 0.23 1.82
CA TYR A 69 -13.76 1.48 2.31
C TYR A 69 -14.56 2.01 3.51
N HIS A 70 -14.01 1.83 4.71
CA HIS A 70 -14.61 2.24 5.98
C HIS A 70 -13.67 3.18 6.75
N PRO A 71 -13.52 4.45 6.32
CA PRO A 71 -12.49 5.34 6.84
C PRO A 71 -12.74 5.86 8.27
N VAL A 72 -13.99 5.89 8.73
CA VAL A 72 -14.36 6.59 9.98
C VAL A 72 -13.70 5.96 11.21
N PRO A 73 -13.79 4.63 11.46
CA PRO A 73 -13.10 4.01 12.60
C PRO A 73 -11.58 4.24 12.57
N HIS A 74 -10.98 4.19 11.38
CA HIS A 74 -9.56 4.43 11.19
C HIS A 74 -9.17 5.88 11.52
N MET A 75 -9.99 6.83 11.08
CA MET A 75 -9.80 8.26 11.33
C MET A 75 -9.87 8.57 12.83
N VAL A 76 -10.90 8.07 13.53
CA VAL A 76 -11.06 8.26 14.98
C VAL A 76 -9.83 7.74 15.73
N ARG A 77 -9.38 6.53 15.41
CA ARG A 77 -8.15 5.95 15.99
C ARG A 77 -6.90 6.81 15.72
N SER A 78 -6.73 7.26 14.49
CA SER A 78 -5.55 8.06 14.10
C SER A 78 -5.53 9.43 14.75
N LEU A 79 -6.70 10.03 14.99
CA LEU A 79 -6.81 11.32 15.67
C LEU A 79 -6.63 11.21 17.19
N ALA A 80 -6.93 10.05 17.79
CA ALA A 80 -6.70 9.80 19.21
C ALA A 80 -5.20 9.74 19.57
N ASP A 81 -4.36 9.25 18.66
CA ASP A 81 -2.89 9.30 18.78
C ASP A 81 -2.24 9.67 17.43
N PRO A 82 -2.14 10.97 17.12
CA PRO A 82 -1.57 11.43 15.86
C PRO A 82 -0.11 11.03 15.67
N ALA A 83 0.68 10.94 16.75
CA ALA A 83 2.10 10.60 16.66
C ALA A 83 2.31 9.10 16.41
N GLY A 84 1.52 8.23 17.06
CA GLY A 84 1.61 6.77 16.95
C GLY A 84 0.78 6.15 15.81
N ARG A 85 0.01 6.94 15.05
CA ARG A 85 -0.96 6.49 14.02
C ARG A 85 -0.46 5.45 12.99
N CYS A 86 0.83 5.48 12.64
CA CYS A 86 1.34 4.71 11.49
C CYS A 86 1.36 3.19 11.75
N ARG A 87 1.80 2.76 12.94
CA ARG A 87 1.91 1.32 13.26
C ARG A 87 0.56 0.62 13.23
N PRO A 88 -0.50 1.14 13.90
CA PRO A 88 -1.84 0.55 13.80
C PRO A 88 -2.37 0.54 12.36
N CYS A 89 -2.01 1.52 11.53
CA CYS A 89 -2.41 1.56 10.13
C CYS A 89 -1.78 0.43 9.31
N TRP A 90 -0.48 0.22 9.44
CA TRP A 90 0.19 -0.89 8.75
C TRP A 90 -0.30 -2.24 9.25
N ALA A 91 -0.47 -2.40 10.56
CA ALA A 91 -0.92 -3.64 11.19
C ALA A 91 -2.29 -4.07 10.62
N GLU A 92 -3.25 -3.15 10.59
CA GLU A 92 -4.59 -3.40 10.06
C GLU A 92 -4.56 -3.85 8.59
N ARG A 93 -3.74 -3.20 7.77
CA ARG A 93 -3.65 -3.51 6.34
C ARG A 93 -2.98 -4.85 6.08
N LEU A 94 -1.90 -5.14 6.80
CA LEU A 94 -1.18 -6.42 6.69
C LEU A 94 -2.05 -7.57 7.19
N ASP A 95 -2.80 -7.37 8.28
CA ASP A 95 -3.72 -8.37 8.81
C ASP A 95 -4.84 -8.72 7.83
N ARG A 96 -5.51 -7.69 7.27
CA ARG A 96 -6.53 -7.89 6.21
C ARG A 96 -5.96 -8.59 4.98
N THR A 97 -4.72 -8.26 4.61
CA THR A 97 -4.04 -8.89 3.48
C THR A 97 -3.77 -10.36 3.76
N ALA A 98 -3.25 -10.70 4.94
CA ALA A 98 -3.03 -12.08 5.33
C ALA A 98 -4.35 -12.88 5.33
N ALA A 99 -5.43 -12.30 5.89
CA ALA A 99 -6.76 -12.91 5.90
C ALA A 99 -7.29 -13.18 4.48
N LYS A 100 -7.24 -12.18 3.58
CA LYS A 100 -7.67 -12.34 2.18
C LYS A 100 -6.78 -13.33 1.43
N ALA A 101 -5.48 -13.35 1.69
CA ALA A 101 -4.56 -14.30 1.07
C ALA A 101 -4.91 -15.76 1.46
N ARG A 102 -5.31 -15.99 2.71
CA ARG A 102 -5.82 -17.29 3.18
C ARG A 102 -7.11 -17.69 2.48
N GLU A 103 -8.06 -16.77 2.37
CA GLU A 103 -9.33 -16.97 1.65
C GLU A 103 -9.11 -17.38 0.19
N LEU A 104 -8.14 -16.74 -0.47
CA LEU A 104 -7.78 -17.01 -1.87
C LEU A 104 -6.86 -18.22 -2.08
N GLY A 105 -6.47 -18.92 -1.00
CA GLY A 105 -5.56 -20.06 -1.08
C GLY A 105 -4.13 -19.72 -1.52
N CYS A 106 -3.67 -18.49 -1.28
CA CYS A 106 -2.30 -18.07 -1.56
C CYS A 106 -1.30 -18.80 -0.64
N ARG A 107 -0.05 -18.96 -1.10
CA ARG A 107 1.03 -19.57 -0.31
C ARG A 107 1.79 -18.57 0.57
N ALA A 108 1.73 -17.29 0.21
CA ALA A 108 2.35 -16.19 0.93
C ALA A 108 1.65 -14.88 0.60
N PHE A 109 1.96 -13.83 1.35
CA PHE A 109 1.57 -12.47 1.05
C PHE A 109 2.73 -11.50 1.23
N THR A 110 2.66 -10.36 0.55
CA THR A 110 3.61 -9.25 0.69
C THR A 110 2.91 -7.91 0.55
N SER A 111 3.65 -6.81 0.53
CA SER A 111 3.09 -5.46 0.58
C SER A 111 3.89 -4.43 -0.19
N SER A 112 3.19 -3.60 -0.96
CA SER A 112 3.74 -2.42 -1.63
C SER A 112 4.20 -1.33 -0.66
N LEU A 113 3.93 -1.47 0.65
CA LEU A 113 4.51 -0.58 1.67
C LEU A 113 6.05 -0.66 1.68
N LEU A 114 6.59 -1.81 1.29
CA LEU A 114 8.03 -2.09 1.19
C LEU A 114 8.71 -1.39 -0.01
N TYR A 115 7.98 -0.61 -0.81
CA TYR A 115 8.57 0.22 -1.86
C TYR A 115 9.00 1.61 -1.39
N SER A 116 8.31 2.18 -0.40
CA SER A 116 8.57 3.56 -0.02
C SER A 116 9.81 3.69 0.85
N LYS A 117 10.75 4.57 0.44
CA LYS A 117 11.92 4.95 1.24
C LYS A 117 11.60 5.77 2.49
N TYR A 118 10.35 6.24 2.63
CA TYR A 118 9.88 7.03 3.76
C TYR A 118 9.18 6.19 4.84
N GLN A 119 8.96 4.90 4.59
CA GLN A 119 8.30 4.02 5.54
C GLN A 119 9.32 3.27 6.39
N ASP A 120 8.93 2.96 7.62
CA ASP A 120 9.74 2.16 8.53
C ASP A 120 9.60 0.68 8.17
N HIS A 121 10.54 0.19 7.35
CA HIS A 121 10.56 -1.20 6.90
C HIS A 121 10.72 -2.19 8.04
N ALA A 122 11.51 -1.88 9.07
CA ALA A 122 11.70 -2.78 10.20
C ALA A 122 10.38 -2.98 10.94
N ALA A 123 9.63 -1.89 11.20
CA ALA A 123 8.31 -1.96 11.80
C ALA A 123 7.30 -2.69 10.89
N ILE A 124 7.29 -2.41 9.59
CA ILE A 124 6.39 -3.08 8.64
C ILE A 124 6.68 -4.59 8.57
N THR A 125 7.96 -4.99 8.53
CA THR A 125 8.34 -6.40 8.49
C THR A 125 7.97 -7.13 9.78
N ALA A 126 8.17 -6.50 10.95
CA ALA A 126 7.72 -7.05 12.22
C ALA A 126 6.20 -7.27 12.23
N LEU A 127 5.41 -6.27 11.82
CA LEU A 127 3.95 -6.38 11.73
C LEU A 127 3.50 -7.41 10.68
N GLY A 128 4.25 -7.55 9.59
CA GLY A 128 4.02 -8.56 8.56
C GLY A 128 4.23 -9.96 9.11
N GLN A 129 5.29 -10.16 9.89
CA GLN A 129 5.56 -11.43 10.58
C GLN A 129 4.50 -11.74 11.64
N GLU A 130 4.06 -10.75 12.42
CA GLU A 130 2.95 -10.94 13.37
C GLU A 130 1.66 -11.36 12.67
N ALA A 131 1.34 -10.75 11.53
CA ALA A 131 0.20 -11.17 10.71
C ALA A 131 0.41 -12.57 10.12
N ALA A 132 1.64 -12.91 9.70
CA ALA A 132 1.97 -14.24 9.21
C ALA A 132 1.71 -15.32 10.26
N ASP A 133 2.14 -15.07 11.50
CA ASP A 133 1.97 -15.97 12.63
C ASP A 133 0.48 -16.13 12.98
N ARG A 134 -0.28 -15.02 13.03
CA ARG A 134 -1.73 -15.04 13.32
C ARG A 134 -2.52 -15.85 12.30
N HIS A 135 -2.18 -15.74 11.02
CA HIS A 135 -2.95 -16.33 9.92
C HIS A 135 -2.37 -17.65 9.40
N GLY A 136 -1.22 -18.09 9.93
CA GLY A 136 -0.52 -19.29 9.46
C GLY A 136 -0.12 -19.19 7.98
N LEU A 137 0.32 -18.00 7.55
CA LEU A 137 0.66 -17.70 6.16
C LEU A 137 1.96 -16.90 6.07
N PRO A 138 3.01 -17.37 5.37
CA PRO A 138 4.28 -16.64 5.24
C PRO A 138 4.13 -15.20 4.73
N PHE A 139 4.81 -14.27 5.39
CA PHE A 139 5.03 -12.91 4.89
C PHE A 139 6.35 -12.86 4.11
N ALA A 140 6.26 -12.54 2.82
CA ALA A 140 7.41 -12.45 1.93
C ALA A 140 7.97 -11.02 1.91
N TYR A 141 9.01 -10.76 2.71
CA TYR A 141 9.72 -9.49 2.66
C TYR A 141 10.63 -9.40 1.42
N ALA A 142 10.61 -8.24 0.76
CA ALA A 142 11.59 -7.85 -0.23
C ALA A 142 11.85 -6.33 -0.13
N ASP A 143 13.11 -5.92 -0.27
CA ASP A 143 13.46 -4.49 -0.23
C ASP A 143 13.27 -3.85 -1.62
N TYR A 144 12.08 -3.33 -1.89
CA TYR A 144 11.80 -2.66 -3.16
C TYR A 144 12.31 -1.22 -3.23
N ARG A 145 12.95 -0.68 -2.18
CA ARG A 145 13.51 0.69 -2.20
C ARG A 145 14.65 0.82 -3.21
N VAL A 146 15.36 -0.27 -3.49
CA VAL A 146 16.43 -0.29 -4.51
C VAL A 146 15.88 -0.01 -5.92
N HIS A 147 14.57 -0.17 -6.13
CA HIS A 147 13.86 0.10 -7.39
C HIS A 147 13.09 1.44 -7.37
N TRP A 148 13.39 2.33 -6.43
CA TRP A 148 12.67 3.59 -6.23
C TRP A 148 12.65 4.48 -7.49
N ASP A 149 13.80 4.64 -8.15
CA ASP A 149 13.89 5.51 -9.33
C ASP A 149 13.23 4.88 -10.56
N GLU A 150 13.34 3.55 -10.72
CA GLU A 150 12.65 2.76 -11.75
C GLU A 150 11.12 2.90 -11.62
N GLY A 151 10.58 2.71 -10.41
CA GLY A 151 9.15 2.88 -10.17
C GLY A 151 8.67 4.32 -10.40
N ILE A 152 9.50 5.34 -10.11
CA ILE A 152 9.18 6.74 -10.44
C ILE A 152 9.16 6.97 -11.96
N ALA A 153 10.14 6.45 -12.69
CA ALA A 153 10.20 6.59 -14.14
C ALA A 153 8.99 5.94 -14.81
N LEU A 154 8.70 4.68 -14.45
CA LEU A 154 7.56 3.94 -15.00
C LEU A 154 6.21 4.55 -14.62
N SER A 155 6.03 5.03 -13.39
CA SER A 155 4.78 5.71 -13.02
C SER A 155 4.51 6.98 -13.83
N ARG A 156 5.57 7.70 -14.26
CA ARG A 156 5.44 8.84 -15.16
C ARG A 156 5.15 8.41 -16.60
N GLU A 157 5.90 7.43 -17.10
CA GLU A 157 5.72 6.88 -18.44
C GLU A 157 4.29 6.35 -18.65
N TRP A 158 3.73 5.69 -17.63
CA TRP A 158 2.41 5.08 -17.70
C TRP A 158 1.28 6.03 -17.26
N ASP A 159 1.59 7.30 -17.01
CA ASP A 159 0.66 8.32 -16.54
C ASP A 159 -0.17 7.87 -15.33
N ILE A 160 0.49 7.21 -14.37
CA ILE A 160 -0.13 6.77 -13.12
C ILE A 160 -0.11 7.93 -12.13
N TYR A 161 -1.27 8.20 -11.52
CA TYR A 161 -1.38 9.25 -10.52
C TYR A 161 -0.39 9.04 -9.36
N ARG A 162 0.41 10.07 -9.09
CA ARG A 162 1.39 10.10 -8.01
C ARG A 162 0.94 11.01 -6.88
N GLN A 163 0.54 10.37 -5.78
CA GLN A 163 0.20 11.04 -4.54
C GLN A 163 1.43 11.69 -3.88
N PRO A 164 1.28 12.82 -3.20
CA PRO A 164 2.41 13.53 -2.62
C PRO A 164 2.48 13.42 -1.07
N TYR A 165 1.70 12.50 -0.48
CA TYR A 165 1.64 12.19 0.96
C TYR A 165 1.15 10.73 1.16
N CYS A 166 1.20 10.20 2.39
CA CYS A 166 0.95 8.76 2.62
C CYS A 166 -0.51 8.34 2.40
N GLY A 167 -1.46 9.28 2.43
CA GLY A 167 -2.90 9.05 2.27
C GLY A 167 -3.73 9.59 3.43
N CYS A 168 -3.21 9.65 4.65
CA CYS A 168 -3.98 10.18 5.78
C CYS A 168 -3.99 11.70 5.84
N ILE A 169 -5.07 12.26 6.39
CA ILE A 169 -5.23 13.69 6.64
C ILE A 169 -4.08 14.24 7.50
N LEU A 170 -3.58 13.45 8.47
CA LEU A 170 -2.46 13.87 9.31
C LEU A 170 -1.15 14.00 8.52
N SER A 171 -0.88 13.11 7.56
CA SER A 171 0.28 13.23 6.67
C SER A 171 0.13 14.37 5.67
N GLU A 172 -1.11 14.73 5.30
CA GLU A 172 -1.38 15.92 4.49
C GLU A 172 -1.15 17.20 5.29
N LEU A 173 -1.61 17.26 6.55
CA LEU A 173 -1.35 18.37 7.45
C LEU A 173 0.15 18.55 7.71
N ASP A 174 0.88 17.47 7.97
CA ASP A 174 2.35 17.50 8.16
C ASP A 174 3.05 18.14 6.94
N ARG A 175 2.61 17.75 5.73
CA ARG A 175 3.13 18.30 4.47
C ARG A 175 2.87 19.80 4.34
N TYR A 176 1.69 20.28 4.75
CA TYR A 176 1.29 21.68 4.62
C TYR A 176 1.56 22.55 5.85
N ALA A 177 2.09 22.00 6.94
CA ALA A 177 2.25 22.67 8.23
C ALA A 177 2.92 24.05 8.15
N LYS A 178 3.95 24.21 7.31
CA LYS A 178 4.63 25.51 7.10
C LYS A 178 3.78 26.51 6.32
N LYS A 179 3.03 26.06 5.31
CA LYS A 179 2.19 26.92 4.47
C LYS A 179 0.96 27.40 5.23
N LEU A 180 0.34 26.52 6.02
CA LEU A 180 -0.84 26.85 6.83
C LEU A 180 -0.57 27.93 7.91
N ARG A 181 0.68 28.09 8.33
CA ARG A 181 1.09 29.11 9.32
C ARG A 181 1.44 30.46 8.70
N ARG A 182 1.50 30.56 7.37
CA ARG A 182 1.82 31.81 6.68
C ARG A 182 0.53 32.47 6.21
N PRO A 183 0.31 33.76 6.51
CA PRO A 183 -0.80 34.49 5.89
C PRO A 183 -0.62 34.51 4.36
N PRO A 184 -1.72 34.65 3.59
CA PRO A 184 -1.60 34.82 2.15
C PRO A 184 -0.80 36.08 1.84
N ASP A 185 0.05 35.99 0.82
CA ASP A 185 0.77 37.13 0.26
C ASP A 185 -0.21 37.92 -0.62
N ILE A 186 -0.94 38.84 0.01
CA ILE A 186 -1.74 39.86 -0.65
C ILE A 186 -0.85 41.09 -0.75
N GLY A 187 -0.19 41.25 -1.90
CA GLY A 187 0.80 42.30 -2.15
C GLY A 187 0.39 43.69 -1.70
#